data_AF-A0A936S5F1-F1
#
_entry.id   AF-A0A936S5F1-F1
#
_cell.length_a   1.000
_cell.length_b   1.000
_cell.length_c   1.000
_cell.angle_alpha   90.00
_cell.angle_beta   90.00
_cell.angle_gamma   90.00
#
_symmetry.space_group_name_H-M   'P 1'
#
loop_
_entity.id
_entity.type
_entity.pdbx_description
1 polymer ?
#
loop_
_entity_poly.entity_id
_entity_poly.type
_entity_poly.pdbx_seq_one_letter_code
_entity_poly.pdbx_strand_id
1 'polypeptide(L)'
;MDRHYFVFDYMTGSPVEIFRSSMAGNDFCNGLLERAKQDGSWSAEEHEIRPLLNRWLKGEFDPEEDEVPQQQAETYLSQWRASVWPGRP
;
A
#
# COMPACT_ATOMS: atom_id res chain seq x y z
N MET A 1 10.12 -11.75 -9.86
CA MET A 1 9.42 -11.81 -8.57
C MET A 1 8.24 -10.90 -8.72
N ASP A 2 7.07 -11.50 -8.88
CA ASP A 2 5.82 -10.77 -8.90
C ASP A 2 5.65 -10.09 -7.53
N ARG A 3 5.21 -8.85 -7.56
CA ARG A 3 4.96 -8.05 -6.35
C ARG A 3 3.46 -7.83 -6.27
N HIS A 4 2.92 -8.00 -5.08
CA HIS A 4 1.51 -7.71 -4.82
C HIS A 4 1.44 -6.28 -4.30
N TYR A 5 0.48 -5.50 -4.79
CA TYR A 5 0.37 -4.10 -4.47
C TYR A 5 -0.96 -3.81 -3.79
N PHE A 6 -0.91 -2.93 -2.81
CA PHE A 6 -2.07 -2.55 -2.02
C PHE A 6 -2.12 -1.04 -1.91
N VAL A 7 -3.32 -0.49 -1.93
CA VAL A 7 -3.55 0.95 -1.88
C VAL A 7 -4.48 1.19 -0.71
N PHE A 8 -4.02 2.01 0.23
CA PHE A 8 -4.78 2.31 1.42
C PHE A 8 -5.12 3.79 1.48
N ASP A 9 -6.42 4.09 1.37
CA ASP A 9 -6.96 5.40 1.70
C ASP A 9 -7.41 5.39 3.16
N TYR A 10 -6.90 6.31 3.96
CA TYR A 10 -7.27 6.48 5.37
C TYR A 10 -8.70 7.04 5.57
N MET A 11 -9.55 6.92 4.54
CA MET A 11 -10.98 7.24 4.45
C MET A 11 -11.38 8.72 4.52
N THR A 12 -10.54 9.66 4.97
CA THR A 12 -11.07 10.99 5.39
C THR A 12 -10.27 12.26 5.07
N GLY A 13 -9.19 12.24 4.27
CA GLY A 13 -8.53 13.54 3.97
C GLY A 13 -7.06 13.58 3.60
N SER A 14 -6.53 12.53 2.95
CA SER A 14 -5.17 12.43 2.37
C SER A 14 -4.05 12.01 3.34
N PRO A 15 -2.96 11.38 2.87
CA PRO A 15 -2.69 10.83 1.53
C PRO A 15 -2.94 9.31 1.46
N VAL A 16 -3.23 8.84 0.26
CA VAL A 16 -3.32 7.42 -0.04
C VAL A 16 -1.91 6.83 -0.05
N GLU A 17 -1.73 5.76 0.70
CA GLU A 17 -0.45 5.08 0.82
C GLU A 17 -0.44 3.82 -0.03
N ILE A 18 0.71 3.55 -0.63
CA ILE A 18 0.90 2.41 -1.52
C ILE A 18 1.85 1.47 -0.81
N PHE A 19 1.41 0.23 -0.68
CA PHE A 19 2.17 -0.84 -0.07
C PHE A 19 2.46 -1.91 -1.11
N ARG A 20 3.52 -2.68 -0.87
CA ARG A 20 3.78 -3.89 -1.64
C ARG A 20 4.21 -5.02 -0.71
N SER A 21 4.01 -6.24 -1.17
CA SER A 21 4.59 -7.45 -0.58
C SER A 21 5.21 -8.34 -1.67
N SER A 22 6.01 -9.30 -1.25
CA SER A 22 6.58 -10.33 -2.12
C SER A 22 5.66 -11.52 -2.34
N MET A 23 4.72 -11.74 -1.42
CA MET A 23 3.67 -12.75 -1.47
C MET A 23 2.37 -12.16 -0.94
N ALA A 24 1.26 -12.34 -1.65
CA ALA A 24 -0.07 -12.01 -1.14
C ALA A 24 -0.37 -12.83 0.11
N GLY A 25 -1.04 -12.21 1.10
CA GLY A 25 -1.53 -12.85 2.33
C GLY A 25 -0.47 -13.29 3.34
N ASN A 26 0.49 -14.13 2.94
CA ASN A 26 1.49 -14.71 3.84
C ASN A 26 2.45 -13.66 4.43
N ASP A 27 2.71 -12.59 3.69
CA ASP A 27 3.57 -11.50 4.16
C ASP A 27 2.89 -10.64 5.23
N PHE A 28 1.56 -10.60 5.32
CA PHE A 28 0.84 -9.88 6.38
C PHE A 28 1.00 -10.57 7.74
N CYS A 29 0.94 -11.90 7.76
CA CYS A 29 1.23 -12.69 8.96
C CYS A 29 2.66 -12.49 9.47
N ASN A 30 3.61 -12.23 8.57
CA ASN A 30 5.03 -12.10 8.88
C ASN A 30 5.50 -10.64 8.98
N GLY A 31 4.61 -9.65 8.78
CA GLY A 31 4.97 -8.24 8.74
C GLY A 31 5.92 -7.87 7.60
N LEU A 32 5.96 -8.66 6.53
CA LEU A 32 6.83 -8.47 5.36
C LEU A 32 6.18 -7.54 4.32
N LEU A 33 5.69 -6.40 4.79
CA LEU A 33 5.14 -5.34 3.97
C LEU A 33 6.17 -4.22 3.79
N GLU A 34 6.08 -3.55 2.65
CA GLU A 34 6.86 -2.35 2.38
C GLU A 34 5.92 -1.21 1.98
N ARG A 35 6.03 -0.06 2.63
CA ARG A 35 5.36 1.18 2.24
C ARG A 35 6.22 1.96 1.25
N ALA A 36 5.61 2.49 0.20
CA ALA A 36 6.27 3.39 -0.73
C ALA A 36 6.55 4.75 -0.08
N LYS A 37 7.73 5.32 -0.35
CA LYS A 37 8.12 6.68 0.03
C LYS A 37 8.14 7.59 -1.21
N GLN A 38 7.95 8.90 -0.97
CA GLN A 38 7.91 9.90 -2.05
C GLN A 38 9.26 10.03 -2.77
N ASP A 39 10.36 9.76 -2.08
CA ASP A 39 11.73 9.75 -2.63
C ASP A 39 12.00 8.57 -3.57
N GLY A 40 11.05 7.65 -3.74
CA GLY A 40 11.19 6.47 -4.60
C GLY A 40 11.53 5.20 -3.83
N SER A 41 11.93 5.31 -2.56
CA SER A 41 12.31 4.19 -1.72
C SER A 41 11.09 3.43 -1.19
N TRP A 42 11.37 2.28 -0.58
CA TRP A 42 10.40 1.41 0.05
C TRP A 42 10.85 1.12 1.47
N SER A 43 9.91 1.03 2.40
CA SER A 43 10.21 0.98 3.82
C SER A 43 9.37 -0.08 4.52
N ALA A 44 10.05 -0.98 5.22
CA ALA A 44 9.42 -2.03 6.03
C ALA A 44 9.44 -1.67 7.53
N GLU A 45 9.57 -0.38 7.86
CA GLU A 45 9.56 0.07 9.25
C GLU A 45 8.20 -0.23 9.88
N GLU A 46 8.19 -0.90 11.04
CA GLU A 46 6.97 -1.41 11.68
C GLU A 46 5.88 -0.34 11.78
N HIS A 47 6.23 0.87 12.22
CA HIS A 47 5.27 1.95 12.40
C HIS A 47 4.62 2.45 11.09
N GLU A 48 5.27 2.26 9.94
CA GLU A 48 4.75 2.65 8.63
C GLU A 48 3.81 1.60 8.04
N ILE A 49 4.05 0.31 8.32
CA ILE A 49 3.24 -0.81 7.81
C ILE A 49 2.11 -1.23 8.76
N ARG A 50 2.25 -0.91 10.04
CA ARG A 50 1.30 -1.25 11.10
C ARG A 50 -0.12 -0.72 10.88
N PRO A 51 -0.38 0.44 10.26
CA PRO A 51 -1.74 0.86 9.96
C PRO A 51 -2.49 -0.12 9.07
N LEU A 52 -1.86 -0.61 8.01
CA LEU A 52 -2.45 -1.59 7.10
C LEU A 52 -2.60 -2.97 7.78
N LEU A 53 -1.57 -3.40 8.52
CA LEU A 53 -1.63 -4.65 9.31
C LEU A 53 -2.75 -4.63 10.34
N ASN A 54 -2.99 -3.50 11.03
CA ASN A 54 -4.06 -3.38 12.01
C ASN A 54 -5.45 -3.51 11.37
N ARG A 55 -5.63 -3.03 10.13
CA ARG A 55 -6.89 -3.19 9.39
C ARG A 55 -7.11 -4.64 8.98
N TRP A 56 -6.05 -5.29 8.50
CA TRP A 56 -6.09 -6.72 8.22
C TRP A 56 -6.43 -7.55 9.47
N LEU A 57 -5.79 -7.28 10.61
CA LEU A 57 -6.09 -7.94 11.89
C LEU A 57 -7.53 -7.69 12.39
N LYS A 58 -8.15 -6.59 11.99
CA LYS A 58 -9.56 -6.27 12.30
C LYS A 58 -10.55 -6.88 11.31
N GLY A 59 -10.08 -7.49 10.22
CA GLY A 59 -10.91 -7.96 9.11
C GLY A 59 -11.49 -6.83 8.26
N GLU A 60 -10.87 -5.64 8.29
CA GLU A 60 -11.27 -4.47 7.51
C GLU A 60 -10.45 -4.31 6.22
N PHE A 61 -9.51 -5.23 5.96
CA PHE A 61 -8.66 -5.29 4.78
C PHE A 61 -8.37 -6.76 4.47
N ASP A 62 -8.58 -7.18 3.23
CA ASP A 62 -8.31 -8.52 2.74
C ASP A 62 -7.22 -8.48 1.65
N PRO A 63 -6.01 -8.99 1.91
CA PRO A 63 -4.93 -9.00 0.91
C PRO A 63 -5.25 -9.73 -0.39
N GLU A 64 -6.24 -10.64 -0.42
CA GLU A 64 -6.63 -11.34 -1.64
C GLU A 64 -7.68 -10.56 -2.45
N GLU A 65 -8.56 -9.81 -1.78
CA GLU A 65 -9.63 -9.03 -2.45
C GLU A 65 -9.22 -7.57 -2.73
N ASP A 66 -8.39 -6.98 -1.86
CA ASP A 66 -7.94 -5.57 -1.94
C ASP A 66 -6.60 -5.41 -2.68
N GLU A 67 -6.08 -6.48 -3.29
CA GLU A 67 -4.92 -6.38 -4.19
C GLU A 67 -5.26 -5.54 -5.42
N VAL A 68 -4.40 -4.57 -5.73
CA VAL A 68 -4.49 -3.80 -6.97
C VAL A 68 -3.49 -4.33 -8.02
N PRO A 69 -3.86 -4.32 -9.32
CA PRO A 69 -2.94 -4.63 -10.40
C PRO A 69 -1.68 -3.74 -10.34
N GLN A 70 -0.52 -4.33 -10.61
CA GLN A 70 0.77 -3.60 -10.63
C GLN A 70 0.70 -2.32 -11.47
N GLN A 71 0.10 -2.37 -12.67
CA GLN A 71 -0.02 -1.21 -13.55
C GLN A 71 -0.83 -0.06 -12.91
N GLN A 72 -1.85 -0.39 -12.12
CA GLN A 72 -2.64 0.59 -11.37
C GLN A 72 -1.82 1.18 -10.22
N ALA A 73 -1.09 0.34 -9.48
CA ALA A 73 -0.20 0.79 -8.40
C ALA A 73 0.92 1.71 -8.92
N GLU A 74 1.53 1.38 -10.06
CA GLU A 74 2.55 2.23 -10.71
C GLU A 74 1.98 3.58 -11.13
N THR A 75 0.75 3.60 -11.64
CA THR A 75 0.05 4.85 -11.98
C THR A 75 -0.14 5.71 -10.73
N TYR A 76 -0.59 5.11 -9.63
CA TYR A 76 -0.75 5.82 -8.36
C TYR A 76 0.59 6.30 -7.78
N LEU A 77 1.64 5.50 -7.85
CA LEU A 77 2.98 5.89 -7.43
C LEU A 77 3.49 7.10 -8.21
N SER A 78 3.31 7.08 -9.53
CA SER A 78 3.72 8.19 -10.41
C SER A 78 2.98 9.48 -10.06
N GLN A 79 1.66 9.39 -9.89
CA GLN A 79 0.80 10.52 -9.57
C GLN A 79 1.06 11.09 -8.17
N TRP A 80 1.16 10.22 -7.16
CA TRP A 80 1.49 10.58 -5.79
C TRP A 80 2.83 11.31 -5.68
N ARG A 81 3.86 10.77 -6.35
CA ARG A 81 5.20 11.39 -6.39
C ARG A 81 5.19 12.71 -7.15
N ALA A 82 4.36 12.85 -8.17
CA ALA A 82 4.15 14.10 -8.89
C ALA A 82 3.32 15.14 -8.10
N SER A 83 2.93 14.85 -6.85
CA SER A 83 2.09 15.70 -5.98
C SER A 83 0.66 15.93 -6.48
N VAL A 84 0.19 15.18 -7.47
CA VAL A 84 -1.19 15.26 -7.99
C VAL A 84 -1.84 13.90 -7.79
N TRP A 85 -2.64 13.76 -6.73
CA TRP A 85 -3.37 12.52 -6.49
C TRP A 85 -4.51 12.37 -7.52
N PRO A 86 -4.71 11.20 -8.15
CA PRO A 86 -5.82 11.01 -9.07
C PRO A 86 -7.17 11.20 -8.36
N GLY A 87 -8.03 12.05 -8.93
CA GLY A 87 -9.38 12.25 -8.43
C GLY A 87 -9.53 13.31 -7.33
N ARG A 88 -8.50 14.10 -7.02
CA ARG A 88 -8.62 15.34 -6.23
C ARG A 88 -7.91 16.49 -6.94
N PRO A 89 -8.56 17.66 -7.13
CA PRO A 89 -7.94 18.84 -7.73
C PRO A 89 -6.85 19.45 -6.84
#